data_AF-A0A928MRA9-F1
#
_entry.id   AF-A0A928MRA9-F1
#
_cell.length_a   1.000
_cell.length_b   1.000
_cell.length_c   1.000
_cell.angle_alpha   90.00
_cell.angle_beta   90.00
_cell.angle_gamma   90.00
#
_symmetry.space_group_name_H-M   'P 1'
#
loop_
_entity.id
_entity.type
_entity.pdbx_description
1 polymer ?
#
loop_
_entity_poly.entity_id
_entity_poly.type
_entity_poly.pdbx_seq_one_letter_code
_entity_poly.pdbx_strand_id
1 'polypeptide(L)'
;MKATGIIRRIDDLGRLVFPIEIRRVLDINEDDRIEIYVVDNKIVCKKYINDGRVINTSVIRPVDALGRTVIPMEVRKLLNLPVKAKMQIFIDGNAIVLKQFEDKCVFCGSEENLVSFKDKKLCPDCIEMIKQI
;
A
#
# COMPACT_ATOMS: atom_id res chain seq x y z
N MET A 1 4.78 -6.35 -11.29
CA MET A 1 4.94 -5.56 -10.04
C MET A 1 6.41 -5.23 -9.77
N LYS A 2 6.78 -3.95 -9.84
CA LYS A 2 8.13 -3.45 -9.50
C LYS A 2 8.12 -2.80 -8.12
N ALA A 3 8.96 -3.27 -7.22
CA ALA A 3 9.14 -2.65 -5.90
C ALA A 3 9.82 -1.28 -6.07
N THR A 4 9.24 -0.25 -5.47
CA THR A 4 9.84 1.10 -5.49
C THR A 4 10.83 1.30 -4.33
N GLY A 5 10.81 0.41 -3.34
CA GLY A 5 11.52 0.59 -2.06
C GLY A 5 10.87 1.64 -1.15
N ILE A 6 9.80 2.30 -1.58
CA ILE A 6 9.17 3.39 -0.83
C ILE A 6 8.15 2.82 0.15
N ILE A 7 8.32 3.20 1.41
CA ILE A 7 7.35 2.97 2.48
C ILE A 7 6.76 4.33 2.87
N ARG A 8 5.44 4.42 2.90
CA ARG A 8 4.73 5.64 3.30
C ARG A 8 3.66 5.32 4.33
N ARG A 9 3.51 6.20 5.31
CA ARG A 9 2.44 6.06 6.31
C ARG A 9 1.17 6.71 5.81
N ILE A 10 0.04 6.04 6.03
CA ILE A 10 -1.27 6.68 6.02
C ILE A 10 -1.32 7.63 7.24
N ASP A 11 -1.88 8.83 7.11
CA ASP A 11 -2.02 9.74 8.25
C ASP A 11 -3.28 9.44 9.10
N ASP A 12 -3.51 10.23 10.15
CA ASP A 12 -4.63 10.03 11.07
C ASP A 12 -6.01 10.17 10.40
N LEU A 13 -6.09 10.87 9.26
CA LEU A 13 -7.32 11.05 8.50
C LEU A 13 -7.50 10.02 7.39
N GLY A 14 -6.53 9.10 7.21
CA GLY A 14 -6.58 8.12 6.14
C GLY A 14 -5.92 8.60 4.84
N ARG A 15 -5.22 9.73 4.82
CA ARG A 15 -4.56 10.24 3.60
C ARG A 15 -3.21 9.57 3.38
N LEU A 16 -2.91 9.26 2.12
CA LEU A 16 -1.62 8.78 1.66
C LEU A 16 -1.06 9.74 0.61
N VAL A 17 0.22 10.11 0.76
CA VAL A 17 0.95 10.90 -0.25
C VAL A 17 1.49 9.95 -1.32
N PHE A 18 1.18 10.20 -2.59
CA PHE A 18 1.90 9.61 -3.72
C PHE A 18 3.21 10.38 -3.96
N PRO A 19 4.37 9.73 -3.82
CA PRO A 19 5.67 10.34 -4.10
C PRO A 19 5.71 10.96 -5.50
N ILE A 20 6.45 12.07 -5.64
CA ILE A 20 6.52 12.83 -6.90
C ILE A 20 7.05 11.97 -8.05
N GLU A 21 7.95 11.03 -7.77
CA GLU A 21 8.52 10.11 -8.74
C GLU A 21 7.43 9.21 -9.34
N ILE A 22 6.57 8.64 -8.50
CA ILE A 22 5.48 7.76 -8.94
C ILE A 22 4.44 8.56 -9.72
N ARG A 23 4.12 9.77 -9.24
CA ARG A 23 3.19 10.67 -9.94
C ARG A 23 3.69 11.03 -11.33
N ARG A 24 4.98 11.35 -11.50
CA ARG A 24 5.58 11.62 -12.81
C ARG A 24 5.53 10.40 -13.74
N VAL A 25 5.80 9.21 -13.21
CA VAL A 25 5.77 7.96 -14.01
C VAL A 25 4.35 7.64 -14.51
N LEU A 26 3.33 7.93 -13.70
CA LEU A 26 1.93 7.59 -14.00
C LEU A 26 1.10 8.77 -14.52
N ASP A 27 1.74 9.92 -14.78
CA ASP A 27 1.09 11.17 -15.16
C ASP A 27 -0.08 11.55 -14.21
N ILE A 28 0.17 11.54 -12.90
CA ILE A 28 -0.83 11.93 -11.89
C ILE A 28 -0.56 13.36 -11.45
N ASN A 29 -1.49 14.25 -11.80
CA ASN A 29 -1.45 15.68 -11.53
C ASN A 29 -2.42 16.06 -10.41
N GLU A 30 -2.42 17.34 -10.03
CA GLU A 30 -3.44 17.90 -9.13
C GLU A 30 -4.84 17.73 -9.74
N ASP A 31 -5.83 17.49 -8.88
CA ASP A 31 -7.24 17.24 -9.22
C ASP A 31 -7.51 15.97 -10.05
N ASP A 32 -6.48 15.25 -10.48
CA ASP A 32 -6.65 13.95 -11.11
C ASP A 32 -7.41 13.01 -10.17
N ARG A 33 -8.38 12.30 -10.74
CA ARG A 33 -9.19 11.32 -10.03
C ARG A 33 -8.46 10.00 -9.99
N ILE A 34 -8.46 9.37 -8.83
CA ILE A 34 -7.86 8.06 -8.59
C ILE A 34 -8.97 7.11 -8.21
N GLU A 35 -9.12 6.07 -9.02
CA GLU A 35 -9.94 4.91 -8.72
C GLU A 35 -9.19 4.02 -7.73
N ILE A 36 -9.83 3.71 -6.61
CA ILE A 36 -9.28 2.90 -5.53
C ILE A 36 -10.16 1.66 -5.37
N TYR A 37 -9.53 0.49 -5.37
CA TYR A 37 -10.20 -0.79 -5.13
C TYR A 37 -9.24 -1.78 -4.47
N VAL A 38 -9.77 -2.92 -4.01
CA VAL A 38 -8.98 -3.95 -3.32
C VAL A 38 -8.93 -5.22 -4.15
N VAL A 39 -7.73 -5.76 -4.32
CA VAL A 39 -7.47 -7.07 -4.98
C VAL A 39 -6.41 -7.80 -4.16
N ASP A 40 -6.62 -9.06 -3.83
CA ASP A 40 -5.67 -9.92 -3.11
C ASP A 40 -5.09 -9.27 -1.83
N ASN A 41 -5.94 -8.65 -1.01
CA ASN A 41 -5.57 -7.90 0.20
C ASN A 41 -4.61 -6.72 -0.04
N LYS A 42 -4.54 -6.20 -1.26
CA LYS A 42 -3.77 -5.02 -1.63
C LYS A 42 -4.71 -3.92 -2.08
N ILE A 43 -4.34 -2.67 -1.82
CA ILE A 43 -5.06 -1.53 -2.36
C ILE A 43 -4.46 -1.21 -3.73
N VAL A 44 -5.29 -1.15 -4.75
CA VAL A 44 -4.90 -0.74 -6.09
C VAL A 44 -5.46 0.65 -6.34
N CYS A 45 -4.59 1.56 -6.76
CA CYS A 45 -4.91 2.95 -7.08
C CYS A 45 -4.53 3.21 -8.54
N LYS A 46 -5.51 3.58 -9.36
CA LYS A 46 -5.31 3.82 -10.80
C LYS A 46 -5.86 5.19 -11.17
N LYS A 47 -5.19 5.91 -12.09
CA LYS A 47 -5.73 7.14 -12.68
C LYS A 47 -7.08 6.81 -13.33
N TYR A 48 -8.13 7.45 -12.84
CA TYR A 48 -9.49 7.24 -13.30
C TYR A 48 -9.66 7.87 -14.68
N ILE A 49 -10.19 7.09 -15.61
CA ILE A 49 -10.55 7.54 -16.95
C ILE A 49 -12.04 7.27 -17.10
N ASN A 50 -12.82 8.31 -17.42
CA ASN A 50 -14.25 8.16 -17.62
C ASN A 50 -14.49 7.59 -19.03
N ASP A 51 -14.52 6.27 -19.15
CA ASP A 51 -14.75 5.53 -20.39
C ASP A 51 -16.14 4.87 -20.45
N GLY A 52 -17.06 5.27 -19.57
CA GLY A 52 -18.43 4.75 -19.51
C GLY A 52 -18.57 3.42 -18.74
N ARG A 53 -17.50 2.93 -18.09
CA ARG A 53 -17.58 1.73 -17.24
C ARG A 53 -18.34 2.01 -15.94
N VAL A 54 -19.20 1.06 -15.56
CA VAL A 54 -19.88 1.05 -14.27
C VAL A 54 -18.95 0.43 -13.22
N ILE A 55 -18.68 1.18 -12.16
CA ILE A 55 -17.75 0.81 -11.08
C ILE A 55 -18.52 0.66 -9.77
N ASN A 56 -19.02 -0.54 -9.51
CA ASN A 56 -19.88 -0.81 -8.35
C ASN A 56 -19.11 -1.01 -7.04
N THR A 57 -17.83 -1.37 -7.09
CA THR A 57 -17.03 -1.73 -5.89
C THR A 57 -15.82 -0.83 -5.66
N SER A 58 -15.51 0.04 -6.62
CA SER A 58 -14.41 1.01 -6.50
C SER A 58 -14.89 2.32 -5.91
N VAL A 59 -13.95 3.11 -5.41
CA VAL A 59 -14.19 4.46 -4.90
C VAL A 59 -13.25 5.43 -5.59
N ILE A 60 -13.80 6.54 -6.09
CA ILE A 60 -13.00 7.58 -6.75
C ILE A 60 -12.65 8.68 -5.77
N ARG A 61 -11.38 9.04 -5.68
CA ARG A 61 -10.89 10.15 -4.86
C ARG A 61 -9.95 11.05 -5.66
N PRO A 62 -10.09 12.37 -5.56
CA PRO A 62 -9.16 13.29 -6.20
C PRO A 62 -7.79 13.25 -5.50
N VAL A 63 -6.78 13.73 -6.22
CA VAL A 63 -5.45 14.03 -5.70
C VAL A 63 -5.35 15.53 -5.42
N ASP A 64 -4.89 15.91 -4.24
CA ASP A 64 -4.68 17.32 -3.91
C ASP A 64 -3.36 17.88 -4.46
N ALA A 65 -3.14 19.19 -4.28
CA ALA A 65 -1.90 19.88 -4.68
C ALA A 65 -0.59 19.24 -4.17
N LEU A 66 -0.65 18.49 -3.05
CA LEU A 66 0.52 17.83 -2.45
C LEU A 66 0.69 16.39 -2.96
N GLY A 67 -0.18 15.91 -3.84
CA GLY A 67 -0.16 14.52 -4.30
C GLY A 67 -0.82 13.55 -3.33
N ARG A 68 -1.67 14.01 -2.40
CA ARG A 68 -2.36 13.14 -1.44
C ARG A 68 -3.69 12.67 -1.97
N THR A 69 -4.04 11.44 -1.66
CA THR A 69 -5.41 10.92 -1.79
C THR A 69 -5.87 10.30 -0.47
N VAL A 70 -7.19 10.27 -0.25
CA VAL A 70 -7.79 9.64 0.94
C VAL A 70 -8.00 8.16 0.65
N ILE A 71 -7.43 7.29 1.49
CA ILE A 71 -7.78 5.86 1.53
C ILE A 71 -9.09 5.71 2.32
N PRO A 72 -10.20 5.32 1.66
CA PRO A 72 -11.51 5.33 2.31
C PRO A 72 -11.58 4.37 3.50
N MET A 73 -12.41 4.73 4.47
CA MET A 73 -12.49 4.01 5.74
C MET A 73 -12.91 2.55 5.54
N GLU A 74 -13.77 2.29 4.55
CA GLU A 74 -14.25 0.96 4.16
C GLU A 74 -13.08 0.06 3.75
N VAL A 75 -12.18 0.58 2.91
CA VAL A 75 -10.95 -0.12 2.47
C VAL A 75 -10.02 -0.37 3.66
N ARG A 76 -9.86 0.63 4.55
CA ARG A 76 -9.02 0.49 5.75
C ARG A 76 -9.56 -0.58 6.71
N LYS A 77 -10.87 -0.61 6.93
CA LYS A 77 -11.56 -1.62 7.75
C LYS A 77 -11.47 -3.01 7.12
N LEU A 78 -11.72 -3.13 5.82
CA LEU A 78 -11.64 -4.39 5.10
C LEU A 78 -10.27 -5.05 5.25
N LEU A 79 -9.20 -4.24 5.20
CA LEU A 79 -7.83 -4.72 5.32
C LEU A 79 -7.29 -4.70 6.77
N ASN A 80 -8.12 -4.37 7.77
CA ASN A 80 -7.71 -4.22 9.17
C ASN A 80 -6.46 -3.36 9.35
N LEU A 81 -6.36 -2.24 8.61
CA LEU A 81 -5.18 -1.39 8.66
C LEU A 81 -5.09 -0.68 10.02
N PRO A 82 -3.94 -0.76 10.72
CA PRO A 82 -3.75 -0.05 11.97
C PRO A 82 -3.71 1.47 11.75
N VAL A 83 -3.89 2.23 12.83
CA VAL A 83 -3.68 3.68 12.82
C VAL A 83 -2.24 3.97 12.37
N LYS A 84 -2.07 4.93 11.46
CA LYS A 84 -0.78 5.25 10.83
C LYS A 84 -0.10 4.08 10.12
N ALA A 85 -0.88 3.13 9.56
CA ALA A 85 -0.38 1.99 8.83
C ALA A 85 0.74 2.37 7.84
N LYS A 86 1.85 1.63 7.92
CA LYS A 86 2.92 1.70 6.94
C LYS A 86 2.47 0.94 5.69
N MET A 87 2.52 1.59 4.55
CA MET A 87 2.18 1.01 3.25
C MET A 87 3.44 1.01 2.38
N GLN A 88 3.81 -0.16 1.89
CA GLN A 88 4.82 -0.29 0.85
C GLN A 88 4.17 -0.03 -0.51
N ILE A 89 4.81 0.82 -1.30
CA ILE A 89 4.30 1.26 -2.59
C ILE A 89 4.99 0.50 -3.73
N PHE A 90 4.20 -0.02 -4.65
CA PHE A 90 4.65 -0.71 -5.84
C PHE A 90 4.04 -0.04 -7.08
N ILE A 91 4.73 -0.17 -8.21
CA ILE A 91 4.18 0.17 -9.52
C ILE A 91 3.90 -1.14 -10.26
N ASP A 92 2.69 -1.29 -10.76
CA ASP A 92 2.31 -2.42 -11.61
C ASP A 92 1.56 -1.92 -12.84
N GLY A 93 2.24 -1.89 -13.99
CA GLY A 93 1.73 -1.26 -15.19
C GLY A 93 1.40 0.22 -14.94
N ASN A 94 0.13 0.58 -15.12
CA ASN A 94 -0.40 1.93 -14.91
C ASN A 94 -1.09 2.13 -13.55
N ALA A 95 -0.85 1.22 -12.60
CA ALA A 95 -1.43 1.29 -11.26
C ALA A 95 -0.36 1.42 -10.18
N ILE A 96 -0.73 2.11 -9.11
CA ILE A 96 -0.04 2.10 -7.83
C ILE A 96 -0.65 0.99 -7.00
N VAL A 97 0.17 0.08 -6.48
CA VAL A 97 -0.28 -0.98 -5.59
C VAL A 97 0.30 -0.74 -4.20
N LEU A 98 -0.57 -0.68 -3.20
CA LEU A 98 -0.20 -0.50 -1.80
C LEU A 98 -0.38 -1.83 -1.08
N LYS A 99 0.70 -2.29 -0.45
CA LYS A 99 0.69 -3.45 0.43
C LYS A 99 0.99 -2.97 1.85
N GLN A 100 0.25 -3.45 2.84
CA GLN A 100 0.60 -3.18 4.23
C GLN A 100 2.01 -3.70 4.50
N PHE A 101 2.85 -2.83 5.05
CA PHE A 101 4.20 -3.15 5.47
C PHE A 101 4.19 -3.42 6.97
N GLU A 102 4.52 -4.65 7.35
CA GLU A 102 4.61 -5.06 8.74
C GLU A 102 6.08 -5.36 9.06
N ASP A 103 6.56 -4.78 10.16
CA ASP A 103 7.92 -4.98 10.64
C ASP A 103 7.93 -5.98 11.79
N LYS A 104 7.43 -7.20 11.50
CA LYS A 104 7.29 -8.27 12.48
C LYS A 104 7.69 -9.62 11.91
N CYS A 105 8.10 -10.53 12.78
CA CYS A 105 8.39 -11.90 12.45
C CYS A 105 7.13 -12.56 11.87
N VAL A 106 7.25 -13.17 10.69
CA VAL A 106 6.11 -13.80 10.00
C VAL A 106 5.54 -15.02 10.74
N PHE A 107 6.24 -15.57 11.72
CA PHE A 107 5.81 -16.75 12.47
C PHE A 107 5.25 -16.39 13.85
N CYS A 108 6.02 -15.68 14.68
CA CYS A 108 5.63 -15.37 16.06
C CYS A 108 5.14 -13.93 16.27
N GLY A 109 5.31 -13.04 15.28
CA GLY A 109 4.93 -11.64 15.41
C GLY A 109 5.90 -10.76 16.22
N SER A 110 7.05 -11.28 16.66
CA SER A 110 8.09 -10.48 17.33
C SER A 110 8.56 -9.31 16.46
N GLU A 111 8.84 -8.16 17.05
CA GLU A 111 9.42 -6.99 16.37
C GLU A 111 10.95 -6.90 16.60
N GLU A 112 11.51 -7.80 17.39
CA GLU A 112 12.90 -7.74 17.84
C GLU A 112 13.87 -8.45 16.90
N ASN A 113 15.02 -7.80 16.65
CA ASN A 113 16.17 -8.36 15.92
C ASN A 113 15.81 -9.05 14.60
N LEU A 114 14.85 -8.47 13.88
CA LEU A 114 14.32 -9.07 12.67
C LEU A 114 15.33 -9.13 11.54
N VAL A 115 15.60 -10.35 11.09
CA VAL A 115 16.39 -10.63 9.89
C VAL A 115 15.45 -10.69 8.70
N SER A 116 15.80 -9.98 7.63
CA SER A 116 15.03 -10.01 6.38
C SER A 116 15.54 -11.14 5.49
N PHE A 117 14.63 -12.03 5.08
CA PHE A 117 14.89 -13.10 4.12
C PHE A 117 13.82 -13.06 3.02
N LYS A 118 14.23 -12.67 1.80
CA LYS A 118 13.30 -12.26 0.72
C LYS A 118 12.36 -11.14 1.22
N ASP A 119 11.06 -11.24 0.96
CA ASP A 119 10.02 -10.30 1.41
C ASP A 119 9.43 -10.67 2.79
N LYS A 120 10.13 -11.48 3.60
CA LYS A 120 9.68 -11.90 4.92
C LYS A 120 10.70 -11.48 5.98
N LYS A 121 10.20 -11.12 7.16
CA LYS A 121 11.01 -10.85 8.35
C LYS A 121 10.90 -11.99 9.34
N LEU A 122 12.02 -12.36 9.95
CA LEU A 122 12.13 -13.49 10.87
C LEU A 122 12.94 -13.05 12.09
N CYS A 123 12.46 -13.34 13.30
CA CYS A 123 13.26 -13.17 14.50
C CYS A 123 14.26 -14.33 14.67
N PRO A 124 15.33 -14.16 15.46
CA PRO A 124 16.31 -15.20 15.71
C PRO A 124 15.67 -16.50 16.22
N ASP A 125 14.71 -16.42 17.13
CA ASP A 125 14.04 -17.60 17.72
C ASP A 125 13.36 -18.46 16.64
N CYS A 126 12.61 -17.83 15.73
CA CYS A 126 11.95 -18.56 14.65
C CYS A 126 12.95 -19.11 13.63
N ILE A 127 14.08 -18.43 13.41
CA ILE A 127 15.15 -18.95 12.54
C ILE A 127 15.76 -20.21 13.15
N GLU A 128 16.02 -20.21 14.46
CA GLU A 128 16.54 -21.38 15.16
C GLU A 128 15.58 -22.55 15.12
N MET A 129 14.28 -22.31 15.34
CA MET A 129 13.25 -23.35 15.21
C MET A 129 13.22 -23.97 13.81
N ILE A 130 13.38 -23.16 12.75
CA ILE A 130 13.36 -23.65 11.36
C ILE A 130 14.61 -24.48 11.04
N LYS A 131 15.77 -24.14 11.60
CA LYS A 131 17.02 -24.90 11.40
C LYS A 131 16.97 -26.32 11.98
N GLN A 132 16.02 -26.59 12.88
CA GLN A 132 15.84 -27.89 13.52
C GLN A 132 14.90 -28.84 12.76
N ILE A 133 14.37 -28.40 11.61
CA ILE A 133 13.55 -29.20 10.68
C ILE A 133 14.43 -29.69 9.54
#